data_AF-A0A4P5TZ37-F1
#
_entry.id   AF-A0A4P5TZ37-F1
#
_cell.length_a   1.000
_cell.length_b   1.000
_cell.length_c   1.000
_cell.angle_alpha   90.00
_cell.angle_beta   90.00
_cell.angle_gamma   90.00
#
_symmetry.space_group_name_H-M   'P 1'
#
loop_
_entity.id
_entity.type
_entity.pdbx_description
1 polymer ?
#
loop_
_entity_poly.entity_id
_entity_poly.type
_entity_poly.pdbx_seq_one_letter_code
_entity_poly.pdbx_strand_id
1 'polypeptide(L)'
;MDTVQESMEMLQKNVDALRNEIAILENYPLHKEEDIRNFHEKVKTVNNLFRGLNPLLKKEDSGELLTRFNSASARVLQFREELNKQKQQFIDSKKAVVKARITDAENKIEEHYSECISILKQVSDWLKEGKVDLKYAQTIYPEMNDIVLSVKLGLNDLDELWTLWKQVREKSDVGKKNIWDVNYNLCKSELMTIEDHAKNGDPYDATKAIMEMQRRLRDFKMSNEQSEEIKKTLNDLWEQANLRIKEKKDHFKEENKRKRDEFQQKKQEWLNKTKSAYERFSSLVAKNKEVIEKAAEQVSQLIDERDTARSDAYKNRIQVWIDEKETKINDIKKTNDELQAKIDNMKKELAKAKMIEKDDAPAVVKKEKAPEQISVEEQPAADSE
;
A
#
# COMPACT_ATOMS: atom_id res chain seq x y z
N MET A 1 46.99 83.23 57.16
CA MET A 1 47.83 82.51 56.18
C MET A 1 47.40 81.05 56.03
N ASP A 2 46.77 80.44 57.04
CA ASP A 2 46.34 79.03 57.00
C ASP A 2 45.25 78.71 55.95
N THR A 3 44.33 79.64 55.64
CA THR A 3 43.20 79.40 54.72
C THR A 3 43.57 79.26 53.23
N VAL A 4 44.68 79.89 52.79
CA VAL A 4 45.18 79.75 51.41
C VAL A 4 45.92 78.43 51.25
N GLN A 5 46.61 77.98 52.30
CA GLN A 5 47.33 76.71 52.28
C GLN A 5 46.37 75.52 52.33
N GLU A 6 45.34 75.59 53.18
CA GLU A 6 44.25 74.60 53.23
C GLU A 6 43.49 74.47 51.90
N SER A 7 43.23 75.59 51.21
CA SER A 7 42.58 75.57 49.89
C SER A 7 43.48 75.03 48.78
N MET A 8 44.79 75.29 48.83
CA MET A 8 45.76 74.66 47.90
C MET A 8 45.91 73.16 48.14
N GLU A 9 45.91 72.69 49.39
CA GLU A 9 45.95 71.26 49.72
C GLU A 9 44.66 70.54 49.30
N MET A 10 43.49 71.16 49.50
CA MET A 10 42.21 70.61 49.06
C MET A 10 42.13 70.55 47.53
N LEU A 11 42.66 71.55 46.83
CA LEU A 11 42.78 71.54 45.37
C LEU A 11 43.68 70.42 44.89
N GLN A 12 44.87 70.28 45.46
CA GLN A 12 45.81 69.21 45.10
C GLN A 12 45.18 67.83 45.29
N LYS A 13 44.50 67.61 46.42
CA LYS A 13 43.77 66.37 46.72
C LYS A 13 42.69 66.07 45.68
N ASN A 14 41.95 67.09 45.23
CA ASN A 14 40.91 66.92 44.22
C ASN A 14 41.50 66.67 42.81
N VAL A 15 42.65 67.27 42.47
CA VAL A 15 43.37 66.98 41.22
C VAL A 15 43.92 65.56 41.21
N ASP A 16 44.45 65.08 42.32
CA ASP A 16 44.94 63.71 42.45
C ASP A 16 43.79 62.69 42.42
N ALA A 17 42.63 63.02 42.99
CA ALA A 17 41.40 62.23 42.84
C ALA A 17 40.96 62.16 41.36
N LEU A 18 40.99 63.28 40.63
CA LEU A 18 40.67 63.31 39.20
C LEU A 18 41.66 62.47 38.37
N ARG A 19 42.97 62.55 38.67
CA ARG A 19 44.01 61.71 38.05
C ARG A 19 43.78 60.22 38.27
N ASN A 20 43.43 59.84 39.50
CA ASN A 20 43.15 58.46 39.85
C ASN A 20 41.91 57.93 39.13
N GLU A 21 40.82 58.70 39.06
CA GLU A 21 39.61 58.30 38.34
C GLU A 21 39.84 58.20 36.82
N ILE A 22 40.65 59.10 36.24
CA ILE A 22 41.05 58.99 34.82
C ILE A 22 41.91 57.73 34.59
N ALA A 23 42.85 57.42 35.48
CA ALA A 23 43.66 56.20 35.39
C ALA A 23 42.80 54.92 35.52
N ILE A 24 41.73 54.97 36.32
CA ILE A 24 40.74 53.89 36.42
C ILE A 24 39.94 53.75 35.11
N LEU A 25 39.56 54.85 34.45
CA LEU A 25 38.88 54.81 33.15
C LEU A 25 39.79 54.28 32.03
N GLU A 26 41.06 54.66 32.01
CA GLU A 26 42.04 54.19 31.03
C GLU A 26 42.20 52.67 31.08
N ASN A 27 42.28 52.11 32.29
CA ASN A 27 42.47 50.67 32.52
C ASN A 27 41.16 49.91 32.77
N TYR A 28 40.00 50.52 32.50
CA TYR A 28 38.72 49.89 32.77
C TYR A 28 38.54 48.64 31.89
N PRO A 29 38.24 47.46 32.48
CA PRO A 29 38.03 46.24 31.72
C PRO A 29 36.74 46.34 30.91
N LEU A 30 36.80 45.96 29.64
CA LEU A 30 35.66 45.94 28.72
C LEU A 30 35.50 44.52 28.21
N HIS A 31 34.61 43.76 28.84
CA HIS A 31 34.33 42.38 28.47
C HIS A 31 32.86 42.17 28.11
N LYS A 32 31.96 42.96 28.71
CA LYS A 32 30.52 42.82 28.60
C LYS A 32 29.81 44.14 28.35
N GLU A 33 28.57 44.07 27.90
CA GLU A 33 27.75 45.27 27.64
C GLU A 33 27.43 46.05 28.93
N GLU A 34 27.35 45.36 30.07
CA GLU A 34 27.21 45.99 31.39
C GLU A 34 28.41 46.87 31.74
N ASP A 35 29.62 46.49 31.29
CA ASP A 35 30.84 47.27 31.53
C ASP A 35 30.77 48.64 30.84
N ILE A 36 30.09 48.75 29.69
CA ILE A 36 29.87 50.03 29.00
C ILE A 36 28.94 50.93 29.82
N ARG A 37 27.90 50.35 30.45
CA ARG A 37 26.98 51.11 31.33
C ARG A 37 27.72 51.61 32.57
N ASN A 38 28.48 50.73 33.22
CA ASN A 38 29.27 51.06 34.40
C ASN A 38 30.38 52.07 34.09
N PHE A 39 31.00 51.98 32.91
CA PHE A 39 31.96 52.96 32.41
C PHE A 39 31.31 54.34 32.27
N HIS A 40 30.10 54.43 31.69
CA HIS A 40 29.39 55.70 31.58
C HIS A 40 29.06 56.34 32.94
N GLU A 41 28.80 55.55 33.97
CA GLU A 41 28.61 56.07 35.33
C GLU A 41 29.91 56.67 35.89
N LYS A 42 31.04 56.00 35.71
CA LYS A 42 32.36 56.54 36.08
C LYS A 42 32.74 57.80 35.28
N VAL A 43 32.39 57.83 33.99
CA VAL A 43 32.53 59.02 33.13
C VAL A 43 31.72 60.20 33.67
N LYS A 44 30.51 59.98 34.23
CA LYS A 44 29.73 61.05 34.87
C LYS A 44 30.45 61.59 36.12
N THR A 45 31.03 60.71 36.94
CA THR A 45 31.82 61.10 38.12
C THR A 45 33.03 61.95 37.72
N VAL A 46 33.78 61.54 36.71
CA VAL A 46 34.94 62.30 36.19
C VAL A 46 34.51 63.64 35.59
N ASN A 47 33.41 63.68 34.83
CA ASN A 47 32.85 64.93 34.32
C ASN A 47 32.41 65.90 35.42
N ASN A 48 31.84 65.39 36.52
CA ASN A 48 31.47 66.21 37.67
C ASN A 48 32.70 66.79 38.38
N LEU A 49 33.77 65.99 38.52
CA LEU A 49 35.06 66.44 39.05
C LEU A 49 35.70 67.51 38.14
N PHE A 50 35.69 67.30 36.82
CA PHE A 50 36.14 68.32 35.87
C PHE A 50 35.34 69.62 36.00
N ARG A 51 34.01 69.57 36.09
CA ARG A 51 33.17 70.78 36.25
C ARG A 51 33.47 71.55 37.54
N GLY A 52 33.75 70.84 38.64
CA GLY A 52 34.11 71.47 39.92
C GLY A 52 35.52 72.06 39.94
N LEU A 53 36.47 71.50 39.19
CA LEU A 53 37.88 71.87 39.21
C LEU A 53 38.33 72.78 38.05
N ASN A 54 37.56 72.84 36.96
CA ASN A 54 37.91 73.61 35.76
C ASN A 54 38.29 75.09 36.03
N PRO A 55 37.63 75.83 36.95
CA PRO A 55 37.99 77.22 37.23
C PRO A 55 39.32 77.38 37.99
N LEU A 56 39.88 76.30 38.55
CA LEU A 56 40.98 76.32 39.52
C LEU A 56 42.22 75.54 39.03
N LEU A 57 42.12 74.87 37.89
CA LEU A 57 43.21 74.13 37.24
C LEU A 57 44.09 75.04 36.39
N LYS A 58 45.41 74.77 36.38
CA LYS A 58 46.32 75.35 35.39
C LYS A 58 45.92 74.85 33.99
N LYS A 59 46.02 75.73 32.99
CA LYS A 59 45.59 75.43 31.60
C LYS A 59 46.30 74.21 31.00
N GLU A 60 47.57 73.98 31.37
CA GLU A 60 48.38 72.86 30.89
C GLU A 60 47.91 71.52 31.47
N ASP A 61 47.74 71.45 32.80
CA ASP A 61 47.26 70.24 33.50
C ASP A 61 45.84 69.85 33.08
N SER A 62 44.97 70.84 32.84
CA SER A 62 43.59 70.60 32.35
C SER A 62 43.57 70.01 30.95
N GLY A 63 44.47 70.47 30.06
CA GLY A 63 44.61 69.95 28.70
C GLY A 63 45.04 68.49 28.67
N GLU A 64 46.07 68.13 29.44
CA GLU A 64 46.58 66.76 29.51
C GLU A 64 45.53 65.77 30.03
N LEU A 65 44.86 66.11 31.15
CA LEU A 65 43.83 65.27 31.76
C LEU A 65 42.63 65.11 30.83
N LEU A 66 42.25 66.17 30.10
CA LEU A 66 41.16 66.11 29.13
C LEU A 66 41.53 65.21 27.93
N THR A 67 42.76 65.25 27.44
CA THR A 67 43.23 64.36 26.37
C THR A 67 43.18 62.89 26.80
N ARG A 68 43.64 62.59 28.02
CA ARG A 68 43.59 61.24 28.60
C ARG A 68 42.15 60.74 28.77
N PHE A 69 41.27 61.58 29.28
CA PHE A 69 39.84 61.29 29.41
C PHE A 69 39.15 61.06 28.06
N ASN A 70 39.44 61.89 27.05
CA ASN A 70 38.91 61.73 25.70
C ASN A 70 39.42 60.44 25.03
N SER A 71 40.69 60.08 25.25
CA SER A 71 41.27 58.82 24.79
C SER A 71 40.57 57.60 25.40
N ALA A 72 40.36 57.60 26.72
CA ALA A 72 39.61 56.54 27.41
C ALA A 72 38.17 56.42 26.92
N SER A 73 37.50 57.55 26.66
CA SER A 73 36.14 57.59 26.12
C SER A 73 36.08 57.08 24.66
N ALA A 74 37.06 57.43 23.83
CA ALA A 74 37.17 56.96 22.45
C ALA A 74 37.37 55.43 22.38
N ARG A 75 38.16 54.85 23.29
CA ARG A 75 38.35 53.40 23.40
C ARG A 75 37.02 52.66 23.66
N VAL A 76 36.16 53.21 24.52
CA VAL A 76 34.84 52.62 24.81
C VAL A 76 33.87 52.78 23.64
N LEU A 77 33.92 53.91 22.94
CA LEU A 77 33.15 54.11 21.70
C LEU A 77 33.55 53.07 20.64
N GLN A 78 34.85 52.89 20.39
CA GLN A 78 35.37 51.88 19.46
C GLN A 78 34.96 50.46 19.86
N PHE A 79 35.06 50.13 21.15
CA PHE A 79 34.61 48.83 21.66
C PHE A 79 33.11 48.61 21.44
N ARG A 80 32.28 49.64 21.65
CA ARG A 80 30.84 49.59 21.39
C ARG A 80 30.52 49.41 19.90
N GLU A 81 31.23 50.11 19.03
CA GLU A 81 31.07 49.98 17.57
C GLU A 81 31.45 48.58 17.10
N GLU A 82 32.57 48.03 17.57
CA GLU A 82 33.00 46.68 17.23
C GLU A 82 32.02 45.63 17.77
N LEU A 83 31.54 45.79 19.01
CA LEU A 83 30.50 44.91 19.56
C LEU A 83 29.22 44.96 18.72
N ASN A 84 28.76 46.15 18.33
CA ASN A 84 27.57 46.29 17.48
C ASN A 84 27.77 45.65 16.09
N LYS A 85 28.95 45.80 15.50
CA LYS A 85 29.31 45.17 14.23
C LYS A 85 29.27 43.65 14.34
N GLN A 86 29.82 43.07 15.41
CA GLN A 86 29.75 41.63 15.68
C GLN A 86 28.32 41.15 15.89
N LYS A 87 27.49 41.91 16.64
CA LYS A 87 26.06 41.62 16.82
C LYS A 87 25.33 41.60 15.47
N GLN A 88 25.59 42.56 14.58
CA GLN A 88 24.97 42.63 13.26
C GLN A 88 25.40 41.45 12.37
N GLN A 89 26.70 41.14 12.30
CA GLN A 89 27.21 39.99 11.54
C GLN A 89 26.56 38.67 11.99
N PHE A 90 26.32 38.53 13.29
CA PHE A 90 25.63 37.36 13.84
C PHE A 90 24.14 37.32 13.50
N ILE A 91 23.45 38.46 13.53
CA ILE A 91 22.07 38.58 13.04
C ILE A 91 21.99 38.18 11.57
N ASP A 92 22.88 38.72 10.73
CA ASP A 92 22.92 38.41 9.28
C ASP A 92 23.19 36.92 9.04
N SER A 93 24.07 36.31 9.83
CA SER A 93 24.34 34.87 9.78
C SER A 93 23.12 34.04 10.16
N LYS A 94 22.39 34.42 11.22
CA LYS A 94 21.12 33.77 11.59
C LYS A 94 20.09 33.87 10.47
N LYS A 95 19.95 35.06 9.86
CA LYS A 95 19.06 35.27 8.71
C LYS A 95 19.45 34.36 7.54
N ALA A 96 20.74 34.27 7.23
CA ALA A 96 21.24 33.44 6.14
C ALA A 96 20.92 31.95 6.36
N VAL A 97 21.09 31.42 7.57
CA VAL A 97 20.75 30.03 7.91
C VAL A 97 19.26 29.76 7.74
N VAL A 98 18.40 30.66 8.25
CA VAL A 98 16.94 30.51 8.12
C VAL A 98 16.54 30.57 6.65
N LYS A 99 17.06 31.55 5.88
CA LYS A 99 16.81 31.67 4.43
C LYS A 99 17.24 30.43 3.68
N ALA A 100 18.44 29.92 3.94
CA ALA A 100 18.94 28.70 3.30
C ALA A 100 18.03 27.50 3.56
N ARG A 101 17.51 27.35 4.78
CA ARG A 101 16.54 26.27 5.08
C ARG A 101 15.18 26.48 4.44
N ILE A 102 14.70 27.72 4.33
CA ILE A 102 13.48 28.02 3.57
C ILE A 102 13.66 27.65 2.09
N THR A 103 14.80 27.99 1.48
CA THR A 103 15.13 27.62 0.10
C THR A 103 15.26 26.10 -0.08
N ASP A 104 15.88 25.40 0.87
CA ASP A 104 15.94 23.93 0.84
C ASP A 104 14.54 23.30 0.93
N ALA A 105 13.65 23.85 1.76
CA ALA A 105 12.26 23.41 1.79
C ALA A 105 11.56 23.66 0.45
N GLU A 106 11.80 24.80 -0.19
CA GLU A 106 11.24 25.15 -1.50
C GLU A 106 11.66 24.15 -2.58
N ASN A 107 12.95 23.80 -2.65
CA ASN A 107 13.47 22.83 -3.61
C ASN A 107 12.89 21.41 -3.41
N LYS A 108 12.40 21.10 -2.21
CA LYS A 108 11.85 19.78 -1.86
C LYS A 108 10.34 19.65 -2.04
N ILE A 109 9.64 20.71 -2.49
CA ILE A 109 8.18 20.71 -2.61
C ILE A 109 7.68 19.60 -3.56
N GLU A 110 8.36 19.40 -4.69
CA GLU A 110 7.89 18.52 -5.77
C GLU A 110 8.25 17.05 -5.53
N GLU A 111 9.45 16.76 -5.02
CA GLU A 111 9.97 15.39 -4.90
C GLU A 111 9.82 14.79 -3.49
N HIS A 112 10.00 15.62 -2.45
CA HIS A 112 10.11 15.17 -1.06
C HIS A 112 9.21 15.98 -0.13
N TYR A 113 7.92 16.03 -0.46
CA TYR A 113 6.93 16.86 0.24
C TYR A 113 6.91 16.68 1.77
N SER A 114 7.07 15.45 2.28
CA SER A 114 7.13 15.21 3.73
C SER A 114 8.34 15.88 4.40
N GLU A 115 9.48 15.91 3.72
CA GLU A 115 10.69 16.58 4.22
C GLU A 115 10.52 18.10 4.16
N CYS A 116 9.94 18.63 3.08
CA CYS A 116 9.59 20.05 2.98
C CYS A 116 8.75 20.52 4.19
N ILE A 117 7.70 19.77 4.54
CA ILE A 117 6.83 20.11 5.69
C ILE A 117 7.58 20.02 7.02
N SER A 118 8.47 19.03 7.18
CA SER A 118 9.31 18.92 8.37
C SER A 118 10.23 20.12 8.52
N ILE A 119 10.90 20.54 7.45
CA ILE A 119 11.78 21.71 7.44
C ILE A 119 10.99 22.99 7.71
N LEU A 120 9.84 23.18 7.06
CA LEU A 120 8.99 24.36 7.32
C LEU A 120 8.50 24.41 8.77
N LYS A 121 8.21 23.26 9.39
CA LYS A 121 7.84 23.21 10.81
C LYS A 121 9.01 23.62 11.70
N GLN A 122 10.20 23.09 11.45
CA GLN A 122 11.42 23.45 12.16
C GLN A 122 11.71 24.96 12.06
N VAL A 123 11.62 25.53 10.85
CA VAL A 123 11.81 26.97 10.63
C VAL A 123 10.74 27.79 11.37
N SER A 124 9.48 27.37 11.34
CA SER A 124 8.41 28.02 12.11
C SER A 124 8.72 28.05 13.61
N ASP A 125 9.24 26.96 14.16
CA ASP A 125 9.59 26.88 15.57
C ASP A 125 10.76 27.82 15.90
N TRP A 126 11.79 27.90 15.05
CA TRP A 126 12.87 28.89 15.17
C TRP A 126 12.36 30.34 15.14
N LEU A 127 11.42 30.65 14.24
CA LEU A 127 10.85 31.98 14.10
C LEU A 127 9.95 32.38 15.28
N LYS A 128 9.22 31.43 15.87
CA LYS A 128 8.39 31.66 17.07
C LYS A 128 9.24 31.92 18.31
N GLU A 129 10.30 31.14 18.49
CA GLU A 129 11.17 31.27 19.66
C GLU A 129 12.13 32.46 19.55
N GLY A 130 12.30 33.02 18.35
CA GLY A 130 13.32 34.03 18.05
C GLY A 130 14.74 33.51 18.28
N LYS A 131 14.89 32.18 18.34
CA LYS A 131 16.12 31.45 18.60
C LYS A 131 16.29 30.43 17.48
N VAL A 132 17.26 30.69 16.61
CA VAL A 132 17.75 29.68 15.67
C VAL A 132 18.61 28.72 16.48
N ASP A 133 18.41 27.40 16.31
CA ASP A 133 19.16 26.38 17.05
C ASP A 133 20.67 26.60 16.87
N LEU A 134 21.31 27.02 17.96
CA LEU A 134 22.67 27.55 18.01
C LEU A 134 23.71 26.48 17.65
N LYS A 135 23.38 25.19 17.72
CA LYS A 135 24.30 24.11 17.35
C LYS A 135 24.78 24.20 15.89
N TYR A 136 23.92 24.70 14.99
CA TYR A 136 24.27 24.87 13.57
C TYR A 136 25.02 26.18 13.30
N ALA A 137 24.79 27.23 14.11
CA ALA A 137 25.51 28.50 13.99
C ALA A 137 26.91 28.45 14.64
N GLN A 138 27.04 27.74 15.78
CA GLN A 138 28.31 27.55 16.50
C GLN A 138 29.32 26.71 15.72
N THR A 139 28.87 25.83 14.82
CA THR A 139 29.75 25.08 13.91
C THR A 139 30.36 25.97 12.82
N ILE A 140 29.73 27.10 12.51
CA ILE A 140 30.19 28.04 11.47
C ILE A 140 31.06 29.15 12.09
N TYR A 141 30.81 29.56 13.34
CA TYR A 141 31.54 30.65 14.02
C TYR A 141 31.91 30.29 15.47
N PRO A 142 32.97 29.49 15.70
CA PRO A 142 33.38 29.04 17.03
C PRO A 142 34.01 30.14 17.92
N GLU A 143 34.42 31.27 17.34
CA GLU A 143 35.16 32.33 18.05
C GLU A 143 34.27 33.43 18.65
N MET A 144 32.94 33.34 18.54
CA MET A 144 32.04 34.39 19.01
C MET A 144 31.73 34.30 20.51
N ASN A 145 31.90 35.42 21.23
CA ASN A 145 31.57 35.56 22.65
C ASN A 145 30.09 35.25 22.97
N ASP A 146 29.83 34.67 24.14
CA ASP A 146 28.49 34.29 24.63
C ASP A 146 27.45 35.43 24.59
N ILE A 147 27.91 36.68 24.72
CA ILE A 147 27.06 37.87 24.63
C ILE A 147 26.45 38.02 23.23
N VAL A 148 27.25 37.78 22.18
CA VAL A 148 26.80 37.84 20.79
C VAL A 148 25.83 36.70 20.49
N LEU A 149 26.03 35.52 21.09
CA LEU A 149 25.16 34.35 20.91
C LEU A 149 23.72 34.58 21.39
N SER A 150 23.53 35.44 22.41
CA SER A 150 22.22 35.78 22.98
C SER A 150 21.39 36.78 22.17
N VAL A 151 21.98 37.40 21.13
CA VAL A 151 21.30 38.43 20.32
C VAL A 151 20.11 37.82 19.59
N LYS A 152 18.93 38.41 19.80
CA LYS A 152 17.68 38.04 19.11
C LYS A 152 17.56 38.77 17.77
N LEU A 153 16.86 38.15 16.83
CA LEU A 153 16.47 38.81 15.59
C LEU A 153 15.55 40.00 15.90
N GLY A 154 15.72 41.09 15.17
CA GLY A 154 14.82 42.24 15.26
C GLY A 154 13.44 41.92 14.68
N LEU A 155 12.44 42.75 15.00
CA LEU A 155 11.08 42.58 14.51
C LEU A 155 11.04 42.60 12.97
N ASN A 156 11.73 43.56 12.35
CA ASN A 156 11.81 43.68 10.89
C ASN A 156 12.44 42.44 10.22
N ASP A 157 13.45 41.84 10.85
CA ASP A 157 14.10 40.63 10.33
C ASP A 157 13.17 39.42 10.44
N LEU A 158 12.44 39.30 11.55
CA LEU A 158 11.44 38.25 11.74
C LEU A 158 10.31 38.38 10.73
N ASP A 159 9.81 39.59 10.47
CA ASP A 159 8.74 39.84 9.50
C ASP A 159 9.17 39.49 8.07
N GLU A 160 10.41 39.80 7.70
CA GLU A 160 11.00 39.41 6.41
C GLU A 160 11.04 37.88 6.28
N LEU A 161 11.57 37.18 7.28
CA LEU A 161 11.69 35.72 7.27
C LEU A 161 10.33 35.02 7.33
N TRP A 162 9.36 35.57 8.09
CA TRP A 162 7.99 35.08 8.12
C TRP A 162 7.31 35.22 6.75
N THR A 163 7.56 36.32 6.05
CA THR A 163 7.03 36.52 4.69
C THR A 163 7.56 35.46 3.74
N LEU A 164 8.87 35.21 3.75
CA LEU A 164 9.49 34.16 2.93
C LEU A 164 8.95 32.77 3.28
N TRP A 165 8.84 32.47 4.57
CA TRP A 165 8.28 31.20 5.05
C TRP A 165 6.83 31.02 4.58
N LYS A 166 5.99 32.06 4.64
CA LYS A 166 4.60 32.02 4.17
C LYS A 166 4.52 31.76 2.67
N GLN A 167 5.35 32.43 1.86
CA GLN A 167 5.39 32.21 0.42
C GLN A 167 5.74 30.76 0.06
N VAL A 168 6.76 30.20 0.70
CA VAL A 168 7.13 28.78 0.48
C VAL A 168 6.05 27.84 1.01
N ARG A 169 5.38 28.20 2.11
CA ARG A 169 4.26 27.42 2.65
C ARG A 169 3.08 27.37 1.68
N GLU A 170 2.71 28.49 1.08
CA GLU A 170 1.65 28.55 0.06
C GLU A 170 2.02 27.74 -1.18
N LYS A 171 3.27 27.87 -1.67
CA LYS A 171 3.78 27.03 -2.76
C LYS A 171 3.75 25.54 -2.41
N SER A 172 4.08 25.19 -1.17
CA SER A 172 4.01 23.82 -0.66
C SER A 172 2.56 23.30 -0.69
N ASP A 173 1.57 24.10 -0.31
CA ASP A 173 0.16 23.68 -0.37
C ASP A 173 -0.31 23.46 -1.83
N VAL A 174 0.18 24.24 -2.79
CA VAL A 174 -0.03 23.98 -4.23
C VAL A 174 0.68 22.69 -4.66
N GLY A 175 1.94 22.50 -4.29
CA GLY A 175 2.69 21.27 -4.60
C GLY A 175 2.05 20.01 -4.02
N LYS A 176 1.51 20.10 -2.80
CA LYS A 176 0.71 19.05 -2.16
C LYS A 176 -0.47 18.65 -3.04
N LYS A 177 -1.23 19.65 -3.52
CA LYS A 177 -2.38 19.43 -4.41
C LYS A 177 -1.94 18.79 -5.72
N ASN A 178 -0.83 19.24 -6.31
CA ASN A 178 -0.29 18.65 -7.54
C ASN A 178 0.08 17.17 -7.34
N ILE A 179 0.75 16.82 -6.24
CA ILE A 179 1.08 15.42 -5.91
C ILE A 179 -0.19 14.59 -5.76
N TRP A 180 -1.20 15.12 -5.08
CA TRP A 180 -2.50 14.46 -4.93
C TRP A 180 -3.18 14.23 -6.27
N ASP A 181 -3.20 15.24 -7.14
CA ASP A 181 -3.81 15.16 -8.48
C ASP A 181 -3.05 14.19 -9.40
N VAL A 182 -1.72 14.17 -9.35
CA VAL A 182 -0.90 13.18 -10.09
C VAL A 182 -1.19 11.76 -9.62
N ASN A 183 -1.21 11.53 -8.30
CA ASN A 183 -1.53 10.21 -7.74
C ASN A 183 -2.94 9.77 -8.09
N TYR A 184 -3.92 10.68 -8.01
CA TYR A 184 -5.29 10.40 -8.40
C TYR A 184 -5.39 10.05 -9.90
N ASN A 185 -4.73 10.79 -10.78
CA ASN A 185 -4.72 10.50 -12.21
C ASN A 185 -4.04 9.16 -12.54
N LEU A 186 -2.94 8.84 -11.86
CA LEU A 186 -2.30 7.52 -11.98
C LEU A 186 -3.28 6.42 -11.59
N CYS A 187 -3.93 6.55 -10.44
CA CYS A 187 -4.94 5.60 -9.98
C CYS A 187 -6.07 5.45 -11.01
N LYS A 188 -6.55 6.57 -11.56
CA LYS A 188 -7.62 6.58 -12.56
C LYS A 188 -7.22 5.86 -13.85
N SER A 189 -5.98 6.02 -14.31
CA SER A 189 -5.47 5.30 -15.50
C SER A 189 -5.43 3.79 -15.28
N GLU A 190 -5.03 3.35 -14.08
CA GLU A 190 -5.04 1.94 -13.73
C GLU A 190 -6.46 1.40 -13.57
N LEU A 191 -7.38 2.19 -13.00
CA LEU A 191 -8.80 1.83 -12.92
C LEU A 191 -9.40 1.55 -14.29
N MET A 192 -9.05 2.30 -15.33
CA MET A 192 -9.53 2.03 -16.69
C MET A 192 -9.08 0.64 -17.20
N THR A 193 -7.88 0.21 -16.82
CA THR A 193 -7.36 -1.13 -17.19
C THR A 193 -8.09 -2.22 -16.40
N ILE A 194 -8.33 -2.00 -15.11
CA ILE A 194 -9.11 -2.90 -14.27
C ILE A 194 -10.56 -3.00 -14.76
N GLU A 195 -11.14 -1.88 -15.19
CA GLU A 195 -12.48 -1.81 -15.75
C GLU A 195 -12.60 -2.64 -17.03
N ASP A 196 -11.62 -2.56 -17.93
CA ASP A 196 -11.60 -3.39 -19.14
C ASP A 196 -11.52 -4.89 -18.79
N HIS A 197 -10.69 -5.29 -17.81
CA HIS A 197 -10.65 -6.67 -17.33
C HIS A 197 -11.99 -7.11 -16.72
N ALA A 198 -12.63 -6.23 -15.93
CA ALA A 198 -13.91 -6.52 -15.29
C ALA A 198 -15.03 -6.69 -16.32
N LYS A 199 -15.09 -5.82 -17.35
CA LYS A 199 -16.18 -5.80 -18.33
C LYS A 199 -15.96 -6.76 -19.51
N ASN A 200 -14.76 -6.78 -20.07
CA ASN A 200 -14.45 -7.48 -21.31
C ASN A 200 -13.53 -8.68 -21.10
N GLY A 201 -12.55 -8.54 -20.21
CA GLY A 201 -11.53 -9.57 -19.94
C GLY A 201 -11.95 -10.70 -19.00
N ASP A 202 -10.97 -11.31 -18.33
CA ASP A 202 -11.20 -12.33 -17.31
C ASP A 202 -11.52 -11.71 -15.95
N PRO A 203 -12.72 -11.94 -15.38
CA PRO A 203 -13.08 -11.31 -14.11
C PRO A 203 -12.24 -11.78 -12.91
N TYR A 204 -11.56 -12.94 -12.99
CA TYR A 204 -10.63 -13.35 -11.94
C TYR A 204 -9.40 -12.44 -11.88
N ASP A 205 -8.82 -12.11 -13.03
CA ASP A 205 -7.71 -11.15 -13.12
C ASP A 205 -8.15 -9.76 -12.65
N ALA A 206 -9.38 -9.35 -12.98
CA ALA A 206 -9.96 -8.10 -12.48
C ALA A 206 -10.01 -8.07 -10.94
N THR A 207 -10.54 -9.12 -10.30
CA THR A 207 -10.60 -9.17 -8.82
C THR A 207 -9.22 -9.12 -8.16
N LYS A 208 -8.22 -9.79 -8.73
CA LYS A 208 -6.84 -9.72 -8.24
C LYS A 208 -6.26 -8.32 -8.36
N ALA A 209 -6.45 -7.67 -9.51
CA ALA A 209 -5.98 -6.32 -9.75
C ALA A 209 -6.67 -5.29 -8.83
N ILE A 210 -7.97 -5.47 -8.53
CA ILE A 210 -8.70 -4.65 -7.56
C ILE A 210 -8.07 -4.76 -6.17
N MET A 211 -7.79 -5.97 -5.69
CA MET A 211 -7.17 -6.16 -4.37
C MET A 211 -5.78 -5.52 -4.28
N GLU A 212 -4.97 -5.66 -5.33
CA GLU A 212 -3.65 -5.04 -5.41
C GLU A 212 -3.74 -3.51 -5.40
N MET A 213 -4.70 -2.96 -6.13
CA MET A 213 -4.97 -1.53 -6.14
C MET A 213 -5.44 -1.02 -4.77
N GLN A 214 -6.37 -1.71 -4.11
CA GLN A 214 -6.82 -1.37 -2.75
C GLN A 214 -5.67 -1.40 -1.75
N ARG A 215 -4.72 -2.34 -1.90
CA ARG A 215 -3.52 -2.39 -1.05
C ARG A 215 -2.63 -1.17 -1.26
N ARG A 216 -2.35 -0.80 -2.51
CA ARG A 216 -1.49 0.35 -2.87
C ARG A 216 -2.15 1.70 -2.55
N LEU A 217 -3.47 1.78 -2.59
CA LEU A 217 -4.23 3.00 -2.26
C LEU A 217 -3.89 3.56 -0.86
N ARG A 218 -3.48 2.69 0.07
CA ARG A 218 -3.06 3.11 1.43
C ARG A 218 -1.77 3.93 1.45
N ASP A 219 -0.90 3.72 0.47
CA ASP A 219 0.40 4.38 0.38
C ASP A 219 0.34 5.67 -0.46
N PHE A 220 -0.67 5.78 -1.34
CA PHE A 220 -0.88 6.98 -2.15
C PHE A 220 -1.49 8.11 -1.34
N LYS A 221 -0.79 9.25 -1.30
CA LYS A 221 -1.32 10.48 -0.71
C LYS A 221 -2.23 11.17 -1.72
N MET A 222 -3.50 11.31 -1.38
CA MET A 222 -4.53 12.01 -2.17
C MET A 222 -5.54 12.69 -1.24
N SER A 223 -6.45 13.50 -1.80
CA SER A 223 -7.53 14.07 -1.00
C SER A 223 -8.52 12.97 -0.56
N ASN A 224 -9.25 13.20 0.54
CA ASN A 224 -10.26 12.25 1.01
C ASN A 224 -11.34 12.01 -0.05
N GLU A 225 -11.76 13.06 -0.75
CA GLU A 225 -12.76 12.98 -1.82
C GLU A 225 -12.26 12.10 -2.98
N GLN A 226 -11.02 12.33 -3.44
CA GLN A 226 -10.37 11.52 -4.49
C GLN A 226 -10.25 10.05 -4.07
N SER A 227 -9.80 9.79 -2.84
CA SER A 227 -9.69 8.42 -2.31
C SER A 227 -11.04 7.71 -2.27
N GLU A 228 -12.08 8.37 -1.77
CA GLU A 228 -13.42 7.78 -1.70
C GLU A 228 -14.02 7.54 -3.10
N GLU A 229 -13.76 8.42 -4.06
CA GLU A 229 -14.16 8.18 -5.46
C GLU A 229 -13.50 6.91 -6.01
N ILE A 230 -12.17 6.78 -5.88
CA ILE A 230 -11.44 5.59 -6.35
C ILE A 230 -11.95 4.31 -5.66
N LYS A 231 -12.19 4.34 -4.34
CA LYS A 231 -12.76 3.20 -3.60
C LYS A 231 -14.14 2.81 -4.09
N LYS A 232 -15.01 3.80 -4.32
CA LYS A 232 -16.35 3.57 -4.85
C LYS A 232 -16.28 2.89 -6.21
N THR A 233 -15.46 3.41 -7.13
CA THR A 233 -15.27 2.79 -8.45
C THR A 233 -14.71 1.37 -8.34
N LEU A 234 -13.74 1.11 -7.46
CA LEU A 234 -13.22 -0.25 -7.24
C LEU A 234 -14.30 -1.21 -6.73
N ASN A 235 -15.19 -0.76 -5.84
CA ASN A 235 -16.30 -1.57 -5.34
C ASN A 235 -17.30 -1.87 -6.46
N ASP A 236 -17.65 -0.88 -7.28
CA ASP A 236 -18.55 -1.08 -8.43
C ASP A 236 -17.95 -2.10 -9.43
N LEU A 237 -16.65 -2.02 -9.70
CA LEU A 237 -15.93 -2.97 -10.56
C LEU A 237 -15.84 -4.36 -9.93
N TRP A 238 -15.69 -4.44 -8.61
CA TRP A 238 -15.67 -5.71 -7.87
C TRP A 238 -17.01 -6.43 -7.95
N GLU A 239 -18.12 -5.71 -7.80
CA GLU A 239 -19.47 -6.26 -7.96
C GLU A 239 -19.70 -6.77 -9.38
N GLN A 240 -19.29 -6.00 -10.40
CA GLN A 240 -19.37 -6.40 -11.81
C GLN A 240 -18.55 -7.67 -12.10
N ALA A 241 -17.31 -7.73 -11.63
CA ALA A 241 -16.45 -8.90 -11.82
C ALA A 241 -17.06 -10.15 -11.15
N ASN A 242 -17.60 -10.02 -9.93
CA ASN A 242 -18.25 -11.13 -9.24
C ASN A 242 -19.53 -11.60 -9.94
N LEU A 243 -20.31 -10.69 -10.50
CA LEU A 243 -21.49 -11.04 -11.30
C LEU A 243 -21.09 -11.90 -12.50
N ARG A 244 -20.05 -11.51 -13.25
CA ARG A 244 -19.54 -12.29 -14.39
C ARG A 244 -18.94 -13.63 -13.96
N ILE A 245 -18.25 -13.69 -12.82
CA ILE A 245 -17.78 -14.97 -12.26
C ILE A 245 -18.95 -15.91 -11.98
N LYS A 246 -20.04 -15.37 -11.42
CA LYS A 246 -21.25 -16.15 -11.15
C LYS A 246 -21.89 -16.64 -12.46
N GLU A 247 -22.03 -15.78 -13.46
CA GLU A 247 -22.54 -16.14 -14.78
C GLU A 247 -21.70 -17.23 -15.46
N LYS A 248 -20.36 -17.11 -15.44
CA LYS A 248 -19.45 -18.16 -15.95
C LYS A 248 -19.66 -19.50 -15.22
N LYS A 249 -19.80 -19.48 -13.89
CA LYS A 249 -20.05 -20.68 -13.10
C LYS A 249 -21.41 -21.31 -13.41
N ASP A 250 -22.45 -20.49 -13.57
CA ASP A 250 -23.79 -20.97 -13.85
C ASP A 250 -23.88 -21.54 -15.28
N HIS A 251 -23.26 -20.89 -16.26
CA HIS A 251 -23.12 -21.44 -17.62
C HIS A 251 -22.39 -22.78 -17.61
N PHE A 252 -21.26 -22.90 -16.90
CA PHE A 252 -20.51 -24.15 -16.80
C PHE A 252 -21.32 -25.28 -16.14
N LYS A 253 -22.10 -24.95 -15.10
CA LYS A 253 -23.02 -25.91 -14.46
C LYS A 253 -24.10 -26.39 -15.43
N GLU A 254 -24.73 -25.47 -16.17
CA GLU A 254 -25.78 -25.83 -17.12
C GLU A 254 -25.23 -26.63 -18.30
N GLU A 255 -24.04 -26.29 -18.81
CA GLU A 255 -23.39 -27.06 -19.87
C GLU A 255 -23.04 -28.49 -19.41
N ASN A 256 -22.51 -28.65 -18.20
CA ASN A 256 -22.23 -29.97 -17.65
C ASN A 256 -23.50 -30.78 -17.41
N LYS A 257 -24.58 -30.13 -16.95
CA LYS A 257 -25.89 -30.76 -16.83
C LYS A 257 -26.39 -31.24 -18.19
N ARG A 258 -26.31 -30.40 -19.24
CA ARG A 258 -26.67 -30.78 -20.61
C ARG A 258 -25.86 -31.98 -21.10
N LYS A 259 -24.54 -31.98 -20.91
CA LYS A 259 -23.67 -33.12 -21.27
C LYS A 259 -24.07 -34.40 -20.54
N ARG A 260 -24.46 -34.29 -19.26
CA ARG A 260 -24.95 -35.43 -18.46
C ARG A 260 -26.27 -35.97 -19.01
N ASP A 261 -27.21 -35.09 -19.34
CA ASP A 261 -28.52 -35.47 -19.88
C ASP A 261 -28.38 -36.11 -21.27
N GLU A 262 -27.54 -35.54 -22.16
CA GLU A 262 -27.21 -36.12 -23.47
C GLU A 262 -26.58 -37.50 -23.33
N PHE A 263 -25.67 -37.68 -22.37
CA PHE A 263 -25.06 -38.97 -22.09
C PHE A 263 -26.10 -39.99 -21.61
N GLN A 264 -27.00 -39.58 -20.71
CA GLN A 264 -28.08 -40.44 -20.22
C GLN A 264 -29.05 -40.85 -21.35
N GLN A 265 -29.42 -39.92 -22.24
CA GLN A 265 -30.25 -40.22 -23.40
C GLN A 265 -29.58 -41.23 -24.33
N LYS A 266 -28.31 -41.01 -24.70
CA LYS A 266 -27.55 -41.96 -25.53
C LYS A 266 -27.42 -43.33 -24.89
N LYS A 267 -27.20 -43.38 -23.56
CA LYS A 267 -27.19 -44.63 -22.80
C LYS A 267 -28.55 -45.34 -22.88
N GLN A 268 -29.65 -44.61 -22.71
CA GLN A 268 -31.00 -45.18 -22.80
C GLN A 268 -31.33 -45.68 -24.21
N GLU A 269 -30.96 -44.95 -25.25
CA GLU A 269 -31.10 -45.39 -26.63
C GLU A 269 -30.30 -46.66 -26.91
N TRP A 270 -29.06 -46.73 -26.43
CA TRP A 270 -28.23 -47.93 -26.56
C TRP A 270 -28.84 -49.13 -25.83
N LEU A 271 -29.37 -48.94 -24.62
CA LEU A 271 -30.09 -49.98 -23.88
C LEU A 271 -31.32 -50.47 -24.65
N ASN A 272 -32.13 -49.56 -25.18
CA ASN A 272 -33.32 -49.89 -25.96
C ASN A 272 -32.95 -50.68 -27.23
N LYS A 273 -31.95 -50.23 -28.00
CA LYS A 273 -31.44 -50.93 -29.20
C LYS A 273 -30.94 -52.33 -28.86
N THR A 274 -30.18 -52.46 -27.78
CA THR A 274 -29.63 -53.75 -27.33
C THR A 274 -30.74 -54.70 -26.87
N LYS A 275 -31.75 -54.19 -26.14
CA LYS A 275 -32.92 -54.98 -25.71
C LYS A 275 -33.77 -55.44 -26.90
N SER A 276 -34.05 -54.58 -27.87
CA SER A 276 -34.79 -54.95 -29.08
C SER A 276 -34.02 -55.97 -29.93
N ALA A 277 -32.70 -55.83 -30.05
CA ALA A 277 -31.87 -56.81 -30.74
C ALA A 277 -31.87 -58.17 -30.02
N TYR A 278 -31.76 -58.16 -28.68
CA TYR A 278 -31.86 -59.34 -27.84
C TYR A 278 -33.19 -60.09 -28.04
N GLU A 279 -34.32 -59.37 -28.00
CA GLU A 279 -35.66 -59.95 -28.20
C GLU A 279 -35.80 -60.55 -29.61
N ARG A 280 -35.32 -59.85 -30.64
CA ARG A 280 -35.32 -60.33 -32.02
C ARG A 280 -34.52 -61.62 -32.18
N PHE A 281 -33.29 -61.68 -31.67
CA PHE A 281 -32.47 -62.89 -31.77
C PHE A 281 -33.05 -64.05 -30.96
N SER A 282 -33.59 -63.77 -29.78
CA SER A 282 -34.26 -64.80 -28.96
C SER A 282 -35.46 -65.41 -29.67
N SER A 283 -36.27 -64.57 -30.33
CA SER A 283 -37.40 -65.03 -31.16
C SER A 283 -36.94 -65.87 -32.35
N LEU A 284 -35.87 -65.49 -33.04
CA LEU A 284 -35.31 -66.27 -34.15
C LEU A 284 -34.81 -67.65 -33.69
N VAL A 285 -34.12 -67.72 -32.55
CA VAL A 285 -33.68 -69.01 -31.97
C VAL A 285 -34.87 -69.90 -31.63
N ALA A 286 -35.93 -69.34 -31.03
CA ALA A 286 -37.15 -70.09 -30.73
C ALA A 286 -37.82 -70.63 -31.99
N LYS A 287 -37.97 -69.80 -33.03
CA LYS A 287 -38.52 -70.23 -34.32
C LYS A 287 -37.66 -71.30 -35.00
N ASN A 288 -36.34 -71.14 -34.97
CA ASN A 288 -35.41 -72.13 -35.52
C ASN A 288 -35.49 -73.47 -34.78
N LYS A 289 -35.71 -73.46 -33.46
CA LYS A 289 -35.94 -74.70 -32.68
C LYS A 289 -37.21 -75.42 -33.14
N GLU A 290 -38.31 -74.70 -33.35
CA GLU A 290 -39.55 -75.27 -33.88
C GLU A 290 -39.35 -75.85 -35.29
N VAL A 291 -38.58 -75.17 -36.15
CA VAL A 291 -38.24 -75.69 -37.48
C VAL A 291 -37.38 -76.95 -37.41
N ILE A 292 -36.40 -77.00 -36.50
CA ILE A 292 -35.59 -78.19 -36.26
C ILE A 292 -36.48 -79.35 -35.78
N GLU A 293 -37.39 -79.11 -34.85
CA GLU A 293 -38.30 -80.13 -34.31
C GLU A 293 -39.19 -80.73 -35.40
N LYS A 294 -39.82 -79.89 -36.22
CA LYS A 294 -40.61 -80.35 -37.39
C LYS A 294 -39.75 -81.10 -38.41
N ALA A 295 -38.53 -80.64 -38.66
CA ALA A 295 -37.61 -81.32 -39.58
C ALA A 295 -37.15 -82.67 -39.02
N ALA A 296 -36.94 -82.79 -37.70
CA ALA A 296 -36.57 -84.03 -37.03
C ALA A 296 -37.73 -85.04 -37.04
N GLU A 297 -38.97 -84.59 -36.86
CA GLU A 297 -40.16 -85.43 -37.01
C GLU A 297 -40.28 -85.97 -38.44
N GLN A 298 -40.05 -85.13 -39.45
CA GLN A 298 -40.00 -85.57 -40.86
C GLN A 298 -38.88 -86.58 -41.11
N VAL A 299 -37.69 -86.38 -40.52
CA VAL A 299 -36.60 -87.37 -40.61
C VAL A 299 -37.01 -88.69 -39.98
N SER A 300 -37.66 -88.68 -38.81
CA SER A 300 -38.17 -89.89 -38.17
C SER A 300 -39.17 -90.64 -39.06
N GLN A 301 -40.13 -89.92 -39.66
CA GLN A 301 -41.09 -90.51 -40.60
C GLN A 301 -40.39 -91.11 -41.83
N LEU A 302 -39.38 -90.42 -42.38
CA LEU A 302 -38.59 -90.92 -43.50
C LEU A 302 -37.77 -92.17 -43.11
N ILE A 303 -37.25 -92.24 -41.88
CA ILE A 303 -36.56 -93.44 -41.37
C ILE A 303 -37.54 -94.62 -41.32
N ASP A 304 -38.74 -94.42 -40.78
CA ASP A 304 -39.78 -95.46 -40.74
C ASP A 304 -40.19 -95.91 -42.16
N GLU A 305 -40.34 -94.97 -43.09
CA GLU A 305 -40.62 -95.25 -44.51
C GLU A 305 -39.47 -96.01 -45.20
N ARG A 306 -38.21 -95.67 -44.89
CA ARG A 306 -37.03 -96.37 -45.40
C ARG A 306 -37.01 -97.82 -44.91
N ASP A 307 -37.31 -98.02 -43.63
CA ASP A 307 -37.23 -99.35 -43.00
C ASP A 307 -38.36 -100.27 -43.47
N THR A 308 -39.51 -99.71 -43.86
CA THR A 308 -40.66 -100.45 -44.40
C THR A 308 -40.63 -100.62 -45.93
N ALA A 309 -39.77 -99.90 -46.64
CA ALA A 309 -39.66 -99.97 -48.09
C ALA A 309 -39.19 -101.35 -48.59
N ARG A 310 -39.82 -101.84 -49.67
CA ARG A 310 -39.49 -103.14 -50.30
C ARG A 310 -38.38 -103.06 -51.35
N SER A 311 -38.07 -101.87 -51.87
CA SER A 311 -37.11 -101.67 -52.96
C SER A 311 -35.88 -100.92 -52.46
N ASP A 312 -34.70 -101.49 -52.70
CA ASP A 312 -33.42 -100.87 -52.30
C ASP A 312 -33.15 -99.55 -53.03
N ALA A 313 -33.61 -99.43 -54.29
CA ALA A 313 -33.52 -98.16 -55.03
C ALA A 313 -34.38 -97.05 -54.37
N TYR A 314 -35.53 -97.42 -53.80
CA TYR A 314 -36.39 -96.49 -53.07
C TYR A 314 -35.79 -96.15 -51.70
N LYS A 315 -35.22 -97.13 -50.99
CA LYS A 315 -34.47 -96.90 -49.74
C LYS A 315 -33.33 -95.90 -49.92
N ASN A 316 -32.53 -96.06 -50.97
CA ASN A 316 -31.43 -95.13 -51.27
C ASN A 316 -31.93 -93.70 -51.53
N ARG A 317 -33.08 -93.55 -52.19
CA ARG A 317 -33.68 -92.23 -52.43
C ARG A 317 -34.20 -91.59 -51.14
N ILE A 318 -34.83 -92.37 -50.26
CA ILE A 318 -35.26 -91.89 -48.94
C ILE A 318 -34.04 -91.52 -48.10
N GLN A 319 -32.93 -92.28 -48.16
CA GLN A 319 -31.69 -91.94 -47.47
C GLN A 319 -31.14 -90.58 -47.91
N VAL A 320 -31.15 -90.26 -49.21
CA VAL A 320 -30.75 -88.93 -49.70
C VAL A 320 -31.64 -87.83 -49.10
N TRP A 321 -32.95 -88.03 -48.99
CA TRP A 321 -33.85 -87.06 -48.35
C TRP A 321 -33.61 -86.92 -46.85
N ILE A 322 -33.29 -88.01 -46.16
CA ILE A 322 -32.87 -87.97 -44.76
C ILE A 322 -31.60 -87.14 -44.63
N ASP A 323 -30.57 -87.41 -45.44
CA ASP A 323 -29.28 -86.70 -45.39
C ASP A 323 -29.45 -85.20 -45.70
N GLU A 324 -30.30 -84.83 -46.67
CA GLU A 324 -30.63 -83.42 -46.96
C GLU A 324 -31.31 -82.72 -45.77
N LYS A 325 -32.23 -83.41 -45.09
CA LYS A 325 -32.93 -82.87 -43.92
C LYS A 325 -32.02 -82.78 -42.71
N GLU A 326 -31.16 -83.77 -42.49
CA GLU A 326 -30.15 -83.76 -41.43
C GLU A 326 -29.12 -82.64 -41.65
N THR A 327 -28.67 -82.45 -42.89
CA THR A 327 -27.80 -81.32 -43.26
C THR A 327 -28.47 -79.99 -42.93
N LYS A 328 -29.73 -79.82 -43.33
CA LYS A 328 -30.51 -78.60 -43.01
C LYS A 328 -30.70 -78.39 -41.51
N ILE A 329 -30.95 -79.46 -40.74
CA ILE A 329 -31.02 -79.40 -39.29
C ILE A 329 -29.68 -78.92 -38.71
N ASN A 330 -28.57 -79.45 -39.19
CA ASN A 330 -27.23 -79.09 -38.73
C ASN A 330 -26.88 -77.62 -39.07
N ASP A 331 -27.26 -77.13 -40.24
CA ASP A 331 -27.08 -75.72 -40.62
C ASP A 331 -27.88 -74.77 -39.72
N ILE A 332 -29.13 -75.13 -39.40
CA ILE A 332 -29.98 -74.35 -38.49
C ILE A 332 -29.43 -74.43 -37.06
N LYS A 333 -28.90 -75.58 -36.61
CA LYS A 333 -28.23 -75.71 -35.30
C LYS A 333 -27.01 -74.81 -35.20
N LYS A 334 -26.14 -74.81 -36.21
CA LYS A 334 -24.98 -73.91 -36.27
C LYS A 334 -25.40 -72.44 -36.21
N THR A 335 -26.43 -72.07 -36.97
CA THR A 335 -27.00 -70.71 -36.94
C THR A 335 -27.54 -70.36 -35.55
N ASN A 336 -28.18 -71.30 -34.85
CA ASN A 336 -28.66 -71.11 -33.49
C ASN A 336 -27.52 -70.93 -32.49
N ASP A 337 -26.42 -71.68 -32.62
CA ASP A 337 -25.25 -71.52 -31.74
C ASP A 337 -24.61 -70.13 -31.92
N GLU A 338 -24.49 -69.66 -33.15
CA GLU A 338 -24.02 -68.29 -33.45
C GLU A 338 -24.96 -67.21 -32.88
N LEU A 339 -26.27 -67.40 -33.01
CA LEU A 339 -27.27 -66.50 -32.42
C LEU A 339 -27.24 -66.54 -30.89
N GLN A 340 -27.06 -67.71 -30.29
CA GLN A 340 -26.99 -67.88 -28.83
C GLN A 340 -25.73 -67.20 -28.27
N ALA A 341 -24.58 -67.32 -28.95
CA ALA A 341 -23.37 -66.60 -28.59
C ALA A 341 -23.57 -65.07 -28.62
N LYS A 342 -24.30 -64.55 -29.63
CA LYS A 342 -24.66 -63.13 -29.70
C LYS A 342 -25.59 -62.73 -28.55
N ILE A 343 -26.61 -63.54 -28.25
CA ILE A 343 -27.55 -63.33 -27.13
C ILE A 343 -26.79 -63.28 -25.81
N ASP A 344 -25.87 -64.21 -25.56
CA ASP A 344 -25.10 -64.26 -24.31
C ASP A 344 -24.15 -63.08 -24.18
N ASN A 345 -23.55 -62.62 -25.29
CA ASN A 345 -22.77 -61.38 -25.30
C ASN A 345 -23.64 -60.16 -24.95
N MET A 346 -24.83 -60.03 -25.55
CA MET A 346 -25.79 -58.96 -25.23
C MET A 346 -26.27 -59.02 -23.77
N LYS A 347 -26.48 -60.21 -23.20
CA LYS A 347 -26.81 -60.36 -21.77
C LYS A 347 -25.69 -59.85 -20.88
N LYS A 348 -24.42 -60.17 -21.21
CA LYS A 348 -23.26 -59.69 -20.45
C LYS A 348 -23.15 -58.17 -20.51
N GLU A 349 -23.34 -57.57 -21.68
CA GLU A 349 -23.30 -56.11 -21.84
C GLU A 349 -24.45 -55.41 -21.10
N LEU A 350 -25.67 -55.96 -21.13
CA LEU A 350 -26.81 -55.45 -20.34
C LEU A 350 -26.59 -55.60 -18.83
N ALA A 351 -25.94 -56.69 -18.38
CA ALA A 351 -25.64 -56.91 -16.97
C ALA A 351 -24.57 -55.94 -16.46
N LYS A 352 -23.51 -55.70 -17.25
CA LYS A 352 -22.50 -54.67 -16.94
C LYS A 352 -23.12 -53.28 -16.85
N ALA A 353 -23.98 -52.92 -17.79
CA ALA A 353 -24.66 -51.63 -17.79
C ALA A 353 -25.54 -51.40 -16.54
N LYS A 354 -26.18 -52.46 -16.02
CA LYS A 354 -26.96 -52.44 -14.77
C LYS A 354 -26.11 -52.40 -13.50
N MET A 355 -24.90 -52.98 -13.52
CA MET A 355 -23.98 -52.90 -12.37
C MET A 355 -23.43 -51.47 -12.21
N ILE A 356 -23.04 -50.83 -13.32
CA ILE A 356 -22.60 -49.42 -13.31
C ILE A 356 -23.70 -48.49 -12.79
N GLU A 357 -24.98 -48.83 -13.03
CA GLU A 357 -26.13 -48.07 -12.53
C GLU A 357 -26.31 -48.13 -11.00
N LYS A 358 -25.80 -49.19 -10.34
CA LYS A 358 -25.78 -49.28 -8.87
C LYS A 358 -24.62 -48.50 -8.24
N ASP A 359 -23.52 -48.34 -8.96
CA ASP A 359 -22.33 -47.64 -8.47
C ASP A 359 -22.38 -46.12 -8.75
N ASP A 360 -23.08 -45.68 -9.80
CA ASP A 360 -23.34 -44.26 -10.12
C ASP A 360 -24.61 -43.68 -9.46
N ALA A 361 -25.33 -44.48 -8.65
CA ALA A 361 -26.39 -43.95 -7.80
C ALA A 361 -25.77 -42.89 -6.88
N PRO A 362 -26.31 -41.66 -6.82
CA PRO A 362 -25.70 -40.61 -6.01
C PRO A 362 -25.64 -41.13 -4.58
N ALA A 363 -24.40 -41.33 -4.10
CA ALA A 363 -24.15 -41.47 -2.68
C ALA A 363 -24.94 -40.32 -2.05
N VAL A 364 -25.99 -40.67 -1.31
CA VAL A 364 -26.73 -39.72 -0.49
C VAL A 364 -25.65 -39.04 0.32
N VAL A 365 -25.33 -37.80 -0.06
CA VAL A 365 -24.46 -36.93 0.70
C VAL A 365 -25.17 -36.82 2.03
N LYS A 366 -24.78 -37.68 2.99
CA LYS A 366 -25.05 -37.46 4.40
C LYS A 366 -24.55 -36.04 4.61
N LYS A 367 -25.50 -35.13 4.86
CA LYS A 367 -25.21 -33.77 5.30
C LYS A 367 -24.16 -33.90 6.39
N GLU A 368 -22.91 -33.62 6.04
CA GLU A 368 -21.91 -33.33 7.06
C GLU A 368 -22.46 -32.14 7.81
N LYS A 369 -22.60 -32.36 9.11
CA LYS A 369 -22.98 -31.39 10.12
C LYS A 369 -22.32 -30.05 9.77
N ALA A 370 -23.16 -29.02 9.62
CA ALA A 370 -22.67 -27.65 9.62
C ALA A 370 -21.77 -27.46 10.86
N PRO A 371 -20.60 -26.82 10.73
CA PRO A 371 -19.79 -26.50 11.90
C PRO A 371 -20.63 -25.62 12.84
N GLU A 372 -20.67 -26.04 14.10
CA GLU A 372 -21.26 -25.30 15.21
C GLU A 372 -20.80 -23.84 15.15
N GLN A 373 -21.77 -22.94 15.15
CA GLN A 373 -21.56 -21.54 15.45
C GLN A 373 -20.86 -21.48 16.81
N ILE A 374 -19.62 -21.01 16.82
CA ILE A 374 -18.94 -20.56 18.03
C ILE A 374 -19.76 -19.36 18.52
N SER A 375 -20.59 -19.62 19.53
CA SER A 375 -21.17 -18.58 20.36
C SER A 375 -20.03 -17.80 20.99
N VAL A 376 -19.88 -16.54 20.58
CA VAL A 376 -19.07 -15.58 21.32
C VAL A 376 -19.77 -15.37 22.65
N GLU A 377 -19.17 -15.96 23.67
CA GLU A 377 -19.51 -15.80 25.07
C GLU A 377 -19.30 -14.32 25.44
N GLU A 378 -20.42 -13.64 25.66
CA GLU A 378 -20.50 -12.27 26.13
C GLU A 378 -19.96 -12.24 27.58
N GLN A 379 -18.73 -11.76 27.76
CA GLN A 379 -18.17 -11.54 29.09
C GLN A 379 -18.96 -10.42 29.80
N PRO A 380 -19.35 -10.62 31.07
CA PRO A 380 -20.02 -9.58 31.85
C PRO A 380 -19.04 -8.46 32.21
N ALA A 381 -19.55 -7.23 32.10
CA ALA A 381 -18.92 -6.04 32.65
C ALA A 381 -18.65 -6.24 34.15
N ALA A 382 -17.37 -6.26 34.51
CA ALA A 382 -16.94 -6.08 35.88
C ALA A 382 -16.79 -4.57 36.13
N ASP A 383 -17.68 -4.04 36.96
CA ASP A 383 -17.46 -2.83 37.73
C ASP A 383 -16.17 -2.98 38.55
N SER A 384 -15.26 -1.99 38.46
CA SER A 384 -14.41 -1.59 39.58
C SER A 384 -13.88 -0.17 39.37
N GLU A 385 -14.34 0.73 40.25
CA GLU A 385 -13.72 1.97 40.78
C GLU A 385 -13.27 3.11 39.84
#